data_AF-A0AAV2K3Y0-F1
#
_entry.id   AF-A0AAV2K3Y0-F1
#
_cell.length_a   1.000
_cell.length_b   1.000
_cell.length_c   1.000
_cell.angle_alpha   90.00
_cell.angle_beta   90.00
_cell.angle_gamma   90.00
#
_symmetry.space_group_name_H-M   'P 1'
#
loop_
_entity.id
_entity.type
_entity.pdbx_description
1 polymer ?
#
loop_
_entity_poly.entity_id
_entity_poly.type
_entity_poly.pdbx_seq_one_letter_code
_entity_poly.pdbx_strand_id
1 'polypeptide(L)'
;MKHDYDKMFKLSEKILLLCVGEAGDTVQFAEYIQKNVQLYKMRNGYELSPSAAANFTRKNLADYLRSRTPYHVNLLLAGFDDVDGPGLFYMDYLSSLAKAPFAAHGYGAYLTLSILDRYYRPDLTREEAVDLLKKCVEELNKRFILNLPSFSVRVIDKQGIHDLEKISV
;
A
#
# COMPACT_ATOMS: atom_id res chain seq x y z
N MET A 1 13.29 -13.76 -9.87
CA MET A 1 12.45 -12.62 -9.44
C MET A 1 13.15 -11.35 -9.87
N LYS A 2 12.46 -10.38 -10.49
CA LYS A 2 13.09 -9.12 -10.92
C LYS A 2 13.49 -8.29 -9.68
N HIS A 3 14.73 -7.84 -9.59
CA HIS A 3 15.29 -7.19 -8.38
C HIS A 3 14.89 -5.71 -8.25
N ASP A 4 14.41 -5.10 -9.33
CA ASP A 4 13.97 -3.71 -9.44
C ASP A 4 12.44 -3.58 -9.66
N TYR A 5 11.66 -4.55 -9.19
CA TYR A 5 10.19 -4.53 -9.36
C TYR A 5 9.50 -3.63 -8.33
N ASP A 6 8.83 -2.59 -8.82
CA ASP A 6 7.99 -1.72 -8.02
C ASP A 6 6.54 -2.26 -7.95
N LYS A 7 5.98 -2.28 -6.75
CA LYS A 7 4.62 -2.80 -6.45
C LYS A 7 3.63 -1.66 -6.18
N MET A 8 4.09 -0.42 -6.28
CA MET A 8 3.35 0.78 -5.91
C MET A 8 2.84 1.52 -7.15
N PHE A 9 1.53 1.66 -7.24
CA PHE A 9 0.82 2.33 -8.32
C PHE A 9 0.33 3.70 -7.84
N LYS A 10 0.78 4.77 -8.51
CA LYS A 10 0.30 6.13 -8.25
C LYS A 10 -1.12 6.29 -8.78
N LEU A 11 -2.11 6.35 -7.88
CA LEU A 11 -3.52 6.56 -8.26
C LEU A 11 -3.84 8.04 -8.46
N SER A 12 -3.24 8.91 -7.64
CA SER A 12 -3.35 10.37 -7.74
C SER A 12 -2.08 11.02 -7.18
N GLU A 13 -2.01 12.35 -7.09
CA GLU A 13 -0.84 13.04 -6.51
C GLU A 13 -0.61 12.71 -5.02
N LYS A 14 -1.68 12.32 -4.31
CA LYS A 14 -1.66 12.02 -2.87
C LYS A 14 -2.14 10.61 -2.51
N ILE A 15 -2.24 9.70 -3.48
CA ILE A 15 -2.73 8.32 -3.25
C ILE A 15 -1.83 7.30 -3.94
N LEU A 16 -1.32 6.35 -3.16
CA LEU A 16 -0.60 5.15 -3.61
C LEU A 16 -1.42 3.89 -3.32
N LEU A 17 -1.46 2.99 -4.31
CA LEU A 17 -1.96 1.64 -4.17
C LEU A 17 -0.80 0.66 -4.26
N LEU A 18 -0.60 -0.15 -3.23
CA LEU A 18 0.35 -1.25 -3.25
C LEU A 18 -0.43 -2.54 -3.52
N CYS A 19 0.00 -3.30 -4.52
CA CYS A 19 -0.72 -4.49 -4.97
C CYS A 19 0.19 -5.72 -4.99
N VAL A 20 -0.22 -6.78 -4.30
CA VAL A 20 0.46 -8.09 -4.29
C VAL A 20 -0.56 -9.21 -4.40
N GLY A 21 -0.16 -10.38 -4.90
CA GLY A 21 -1.09 -11.48 -5.14
C GLY A 21 -0.70 -12.28 -6.36
N GLU A 22 -1.71 -12.82 -7.05
CA GLU A 22 -1.51 -13.61 -8.26
C GLU A 22 -0.87 -12.79 -9.40
N ALA A 23 0.05 -13.44 -10.12
CA ALA A 23 0.71 -12.83 -11.26
C ALA A 23 -0.30 -12.63 -12.40
N GLY A 24 -0.35 -11.43 -12.98
CA GLY A 24 -1.37 -11.06 -13.96
C GLY A 24 -2.48 -10.24 -13.32
N ASP A 25 -3.20 -10.83 -12.35
CA ASP A 25 -4.27 -10.16 -11.60
C ASP A 25 -3.83 -8.84 -10.97
N THR A 26 -2.67 -8.86 -10.32
CA THR A 26 -2.12 -7.70 -9.62
C THR A 26 -1.97 -6.48 -10.51
N VAL A 27 -1.39 -6.64 -11.70
CA VAL A 27 -1.14 -5.55 -12.64
C VAL A 27 -2.46 -5.09 -13.26
N GLN A 28 -3.27 -6.04 -13.75
CA GLN A 28 -4.55 -5.72 -14.40
C GLN A 28 -5.49 -4.97 -13.45
N PHE A 29 -5.63 -5.46 -12.22
CA PHE A 29 -6.50 -4.84 -11.23
C PHE A 29 -5.98 -3.46 -10.80
N ALA A 30 -4.69 -3.33 -10.52
CA ALA A 30 -4.12 -2.05 -10.10
C ALA A 30 -4.23 -0.99 -11.19
N GLU A 31 -3.95 -1.33 -12.45
CA GLU A 31 -4.10 -0.42 -13.58
C GLU A 31 -5.57 -0.05 -13.83
N TYR A 32 -6.50 -1.02 -13.74
CA TYR A 32 -7.94 -0.75 -13.84
C TYR A 32 -8.38 0.31 -12.82
N ILE A 33 -7.99 0.15 -11.55
CA ILE A 33 -8.31 1.13 -10.50
C ILE A 33 -7.64 2.48 -10.80
N GLN A 34 -6.35 2.47 -11.20
CA GLN A 34 -5.61 3.68 -11.53
C GLN A 34 -6.30 4.50 -12.62
N LYS A 35 -6.72 3.88 -13.73
CA LYS A 35 -7.35 4.61 -14.83
C LYS A 35 -8.73 5.14 -14.47
N ASN A 36 -9.51 4.42 -13.68
CA ASN A 36 -10.82 4.91 -13.21
C ASN A 36 -10.70 6.08 -12.23
N VAL A 37 -9.72 6.05 -11.32
CA VAL A 37 -9.45 7.18 -10.41
C VAL A 37 -8.98 8.42 -11.20
N GLN A 38 -8.10 8.25 -12.18
CA GLN A 38 -7.66 9.34 -13.06
C GLN A 38 -8.81 9.88 -13.92
N LEU A 39 -9.67 9.01 -14.44
CA LEU A 39 -10.86 9.41 -15.19
C LEU A 39 -11.82 10.24 -14.31
N TYR A 40 -12.01 9.85 -13.05
CA TYR A 40 -12.81 10.63 -12.11
C TYR A 40 -12.26 12.05 -11.95
N LYS A 41 -10.95 12.18 -11.76
CA LYS A 41 -10.27 13.49 -11.67
C LYS A 41 -10.50 14.33 -12.91
N MET A 42 -10.31 13.74 -14.10
CA MET A 42 -10.50 14.45 -15.37
C MET A 42 -11.96 14.89 -15.61
N ARG A 43 -12.94 14.10 -15.17
CA ARG A 43 -14.37 14.41 -15.36
C ARG A 43 -14.90 15.45 -14.39
N ASN A 44 -14.43 15.44 -13.14
CA ASN A 44 -15.00 16.28 -12.08
C ASN A 44 -14.11 17.49 -11.72
N GLY A 45 -12.85 17.50 -12.14
CA GLY A 45 -11.90 18.59 -11.84
C GLY A 45 -11.24 18.53 -10.46
N TYR A 46 -11.54 17.52 -9.64
CA TYR A 46 -10.93 17.29 -8.33
C TYR A 46 -10.64 15.80 -8.09
N GLU A 47 -9.70 15.51 -7.18
CA GLU A 47 -9.29 14.14 -6.86
C GLU A 47 -10.23 13.46 -5.85
N LEU A 48 -10.30 12.13 -5.89
CA LEU A 48 -10.96 11.36 -4.84
C LEU A 48 -10.17 11.45 -3.54
N SER A 49 -10.85 11.47 -2.40
CA SER A 49 -10.18 11.26 -1.11
C SER A 49 -9.66 9.81 -1.00
N PRO A 50 -8.63 9.55 -0.17
CA PRO A 50 -8.12 8.20 0.05
C PRO A 50 -9.20 7.23 0.53
N SER A 51 -10.14 7.68 1.36
CA SER A 51 -11.28 6.89 1.82
C SER A 51 -12.23 6.50 0.68
N ALA A 52 -12.52 7.44 -0.22
CA ALA A 52 -13.34 7.18 -1.40
C ALA A 52 -12.64 6.20 -2.36
N ALA A 53 -11.35 6.39 -2.61
CA ALA A 53 -10.55 5.49 -3.43
C ALA A 53 -10.48 4.07 -2.84
N ALA A 54 -10.34 3.95 -1.51
CA ALA A 54 -10.33 2.66 -0.82
C ALA A 54 -11.68 1.93 -0.94
N ASN A 55 -12.80 2.64 -0.76
CA ASN A 55 -14.13 2.08 -0.92
C ASN A 55 -14.45 1.70 -2.36
N PHE A 56 -14.03 2.51 -3.34
CA PHE A 56 -14.16 2.18 -4.77
C PHE A 56 -13.37 0.92 -5.12
N THR A 57 -12.13 0.81 -4.66
CA THR A 57 -11.29 -0.38 -4.84
C THR A 57 -11.94 -1.62 -4.23
N ARG A 58 -12.41 -1.51 -2.99
CA ARG A 58 -13.10 -2.59 -2.27
C ARG A 58 -14.36 -3.05 -3.00
N LYS A 59 -15.16 -2.11 -3.51
CA LYS A 59 -16.40 -2.40 -4.23
C LYS A 59 -16.12 -3.22 -5.49
N ASN A 60 -15.14 -2.81 -6.30
CA ASN A 60 -14.76 -3.56 -7.49
C ASN A 60 -14.24 -4.96 -7.12
N LEU A 61 -13.33 -5.07 -6.15
CA LEU A 61 -12.80 -6.36 -5.73
C LEU A 61 -13.93 -7.31 -5.26
N ALA A 62 -14.90 -6.79 -4.49
CA ALA A 62 -16.03 -7.56 -3.99
C ALA A 62 -17.01 -7.99 -5.09
N ASP A 63 -17.23 -7.14 -6.09
CA ASP A 63 -18.11 -7.45 -7.22
C ASP A 63 -17.50 -8.53 -8.12
N TYR A 64 -16.17 -8.50 -8.33
CA TYR A 64 -15.46 -9.56 -9.05
C TYR A 64 -15.30 -10.86 -8.26
N LEU A 65 -15.30 -10.81 -6.91
CA LEU A 65 -15.08 -11.97 -6.04
C LEU A 65 -16.05 -13.14 -6.30
N ARG A 66 -17.31 -12.85 -6.67
CA ARG A 66 -18.34 -13.88 -6.99
C ARG A 66 -18.57 -14.05 -8.50
N SER A 67 -17.73 -13.43 -9.31
CA SER A 67 -17.77 -13.57 -10.77
C SER A 67 -16.99 -14.81 -11.24
N ARG A 68 -16.97 -15.06 -12.55
CA ARG A 68 -16.12 -16.10 -13.15
C ARG A 68 -14.63 -15.73 -13.22
N THR A 69 -14.30 -14.48 -12.92
CA THR A 69 -12.94 -13.92 -12.98
C THR A 69 -12.63 -13.17 -11.67
N PRO A 70 -12.52 -13.87 -10.53
CA PRO A 70 -12.13 -13.23 -9.28
C PRO A 70 -10.67 -12.80 -9.35
N TYR A 71 -10.35 -11.63 -8.78
CA TYR A 71 -8.97 -11.17 -8.64
C TYR A 71 -8.37 -11.64 -7.32
N HIS A 72 -7.27 -12.38 -7.35
CA HIS A 72 -6.57 -12.81 -6.15
C HIS A 72 -5.48 -11.80 -5.74
N VAL A 73 -5.90 -10.66 -5.18
CA VAL A 73 -5.00 -9.56 -4.80
C VAL A 73 -5.20 -9.11 -3.35
N ASN A 74 -4.09 -8.77 -2.70
CA ASN A 74 -4.03 -8.15 -1.39
C ASN A 74 -3.44 -6.74 -1.56
N LEU A 75 -4.05 -5.76 -0.91
CA LEU A 75 -3.79 -4.35 -1.20
C LEU A 75 -3.51 -3.56 0.08
N LEU A 76 -2.62 -2.59 -0.04
CA LEU A 76 -2.58 -1.43 0.87
C LEU A 76 -2.86 -0.19 0.06
N LEU A 77 -3.77 0.65 0.53
CA LEU A 77 -3.97 1.99 -0.03
C LEU A 77 -3.52 3.00 1.02
N ALA A 78 -2.50 3.78 0.67
CA ALA A 78 -2.01 4.87 1.49
C ALA A 78 -2.33 6.18 0.77
N GLY A 79 -2.80 7.18 1.50
CA GLY A 79 -2.98 8.50 0.94
C GLY A 79 -3.07 9.59 1.99
N PHE A 80 -3.00 10.82 1.52
CA PHE A 80 -3.11 12.02 2.34
C PHE A 80 -4.28 12.88 1.84
N ASP A 81 -5.19 13.21 2.74
CA ASP A 81 -6.30 14.13 2.48
C ASP A 81 -6.07 15.45 3.22
N ASP A 82 -6.40 16.58 2.59
CA ASP A 82 -6.16 17.89 3.21
C ASP A 82 -7.14 18.19 4.36
N VAL A 83 -8.29 17.50 4.41
CA VAL A 83 -9.31 17.63 5.45
C VAL A 83 -9.12 16.55 6.52
N ASP A 84 -9.06 15.29 6.12
CA ASP A 84 -9.03 14.14 7.03
C ASP A 84 -7.61 13.70 7.45
N GLY A 85 -6.57 14.25 6.81
CA GLY A 85 -5.17 13.91 7.07
C GLY A 85 -4.74 12.57 6.44
N PRO A 86 -3.71 11.90 7.01
CA PRO A 86 -3.21 10.65 6.47
C PRO A 86 -4.18 9.48 6.70
N GLY A 87 -4.28 8.60 5.70
CA GLY A 87 -5.07 7.38 5.78
C GLY A 87 -4.32 6.19 5.19
N LEU A 88 -4.23 5.12 5.98
CA LEU A 88 -3.75 3.81 5.53
C LEU A 88 -4.89 2.80 5.64
N PHE A 89 -5.16 2.13 4.52
CA PHE A 89 -6.24 1.18 4.36
C PHE A 89 -5.67 -0.18 3.97
N TYR A 90 -5.98 -1.18 4.77
CA TYR A 90 -5.68 -2.59 4.51
C TYR A 90 -6.86 -3.24 3.79
N MET A 91 -6.56 -3.98 2.73
CA MET A 91 -7.54 -4.80 2.02
C MET A 91 -6.99 -6.20 1.79
N ASP A 92 -7.77 -7.22 2.13
CA ASP A 92 -7.47 -8.62 1.81
C ASP A 92 -8.15 -9.05 0.49
N TYR A 93 -7.76 -10.21 -0.01
CA TYR A 93 -8.31 -10.79 -1.24
C TYR A 93 -9.82 -11.12 -1.17
N LEU A 94 -10.41 -11.16 0.03
CA LEU A 94 -11.86 -11.30 0.22
C LEU A 94 -12.60 -9.95 0.25
N SER A 95 -11.90 -8.84 -0.05
CA SER A 95 -12.48 -7.49 -0.12
C SER A 95 -12.96 -6.93 1.22
N SER A 96 -12.39 -7.39 2.33
CA SER A 96 -12.52 -6.70 3.63
C SER A 96 -11.66 -5.44 3.63
N LEU A 97 -12.12 -4.39 4.29
CA LEU A 97 -11.43 -3.10 4.36
C LEU A 97 -11.30 -2.67 5.81
N ALA A 98 -10.08 -2.38 6.23
CA ALA A 98 -9.78 -1.85 7.56
C ALA A 98 -8.87 -0.62 7.46
N LYS A 99 -9.21 0.47 8.14
CA LYS A 99 -8.28 1.59 8.36
C LYS A 99 -7.36 1.20 9.51
N ALA A 100 -6.05 1.29 9.32
CA ALA A 100 -5.07 0.83 10.31
C ALA A 100 -3.93 1.86 10.49
N PRO A 101 -3.36 2.01 11.70
CA PRO A 101 -2.21 2.90 11.94
C PRO A 101 -0.93 2.40 11.25
N PHE A 102 -0.80 1.07 11.14
CA PHE A 102 0.25 0.38 10.40
C PHE A 102 -0.33 -0.94 9.89
N ALA A 103 0.21 -1.46 8.78
CA ALA A 103 -0.23 -2.72 8.21
C ALA A 103 0.87 -3.35 7.35
N ALA A 104 0.84 -4.68 7.23
CA ALA A 104 1.78 -5.43 6.40
C ALA A 104 1.05 -6.59 5.70
N HIS A 105 1.53 -6.97 4.52
CA HIS A 105 1.03 -8.11 3.75
C HIS A 105 2.15 -9.12 3.46
N GLY A 106 1.76 -10.35 3.13
CA GLY A 106 2.68 -11.45 2.84
C GLY A 106 3.32 -12.05 4.11
N TYR A 107 4.14 -13.09 3.93
CA TYR A 107 4.70 -13.84 5.06
C TYR A 107 5.61 -13.01 5.98
N GLY A 108 6.24 -11.96 5.45
CA GLY A 108 7.04 -11.02 6.26
C GLY A 108 6.23 -10.28 7.32
N ALA A 109 4.91 -10.17 7.16
CA ALA A 109 4.02 -9.54 8.14
C ALA A 109 4.08 -10.24 9.51
N TYR A 110 4.21 -11.57 9.55
CA TYR A 110 4.30 -12.34 10.80
C TYR A 110 5.54 -12.00 11.64
N LEU A 111 6.62 -11.53 11.01
CA LEU A 111 7.85 -11.16 11.69
C LEU A 111 7.90 -9.67 12.04
N THR A 112 7.19 -8.84 11.29
CA THR A 112 7.32 -7.38 11.36
C THR A 112 6.20 -6.69 12.14
N LEU A 113 4.99 -7.25 12.15
CA LEU A 113 3.86 -6.66 12.87
C LEU A 113 4.11 -6.54 14.37
N SER A 114 4.82 -7.50 14.98
CA SER A 114 5.18 -7.43 16.42
C SER A 114 6.20 -6.33 16.72
N ILE A 115 7.10 -6.03 15.78
CA ILE A 115 8.07 -4.94 15.89
C ILE A 115 7.34 -3.60 15.77
N LEU A 116 6.45 -3.49 14.79
CA LEU A 116 5.59 -2.31 14.62
C LEU A 116 4.77 -2.07 15.88
N ASP A 117 4.08 -3.09 16.39
CA ASP A 117 3.27 -2.97 17.61
C ASP A 117 4.10 -2.57 18.84
N ARG A 118 5.35 -3.05 18.94
CA ARG A 118 6.24 -2.75 20.08
C ARG A 118 6.72 -1.30 20.12
N TYR A 119 7.01 -0.71 18.96
CA TYR A 119 7.75 0.55 18.84
C TYR A 119 6.94 1.70 18.20
N TYR A 120 5.82 1.40 17.55
CA TYR A 120 4.96 2.41 16.95
C TYR A 120 4.38 3.35 18.01
N ARG A 121 4.35 4.64 17.68
CA ARG A 121 3.59 5.65 18.41
C ARG A 121 2.83 6.54 17.41
N PRO A 122 1.63 7.05 17.74
CA PRO A 122 0.88 7.91 16.84
C PRO A 122 1.58 9.22 16.45
N ASP A 123 2.55 9.66 17.26
CA ASP A 123 3.29 10.91 17.15
C ASP A 123 4.71 10.76 16.56
N LEU A 124 5.02 9.62 15.94
CA LEU A 124 6.32 9.39 15.31
C LEU A 124 6.65 10.45 14.26
N THR A 125 7.89 10.94 14.27
CA THR A 125 8.40 11.77 13.16
C THR A 125 8.67 10.91 11.93
N ARG A 126 8.86 11.56 10.77
CA ARG A 126 9.22 10.87 9.52
C ARG A 126 10.51 10.07 9.68
N GLU A 127 11.50 10.63 10.35
CA GLU A 127 12.81 10.02 10.58
C GLU A 127 12.67 8.79 11.49
N GLU A 128 11.93 8.92 12.61
CA GLU A 128 11.67 7.78 13.50
C GLU A 128 10.89 6.66 12.81
N ALA A 129 9.94 7.00 11.93
CA ALA A 129 9.17 6.03 11.16
C ALA A 129 10.06 5.27 10.15
N VAL A 130 11.01 5.95 9.50
CA VAL A 130 11.99 5.32 8.61
C VAL A 130 12.94 4.41 9.40
N ASP A 131 13.38 4.83 10.58
CA ASP A 131 14.23 3.99 11.43
C ASP A 131 13.48 2.77 11.98
N LEU A 132 12.18 2.90 12.28
CA LEU A 132 11.33 1.76 12.61
C LEU A 132 11.19 0.80 11.42
N LEU A 133 11.02 1.31 10.20
CA LEU A 133 10.99 0.50 8.98
C LEU A 133 12.32 -0.27 8.79
N LYS A 134 13.48 0.36 9.03
CA LYS A 134 14.79 -0.30 8.97
C LYS A 134 14.88 -1.48 9.95
N LYS A 135 14.38 -1.32 11.19
CA LYS A 135 14.32 -2.43 12.16
C LYS A 135 13.51 -3.61 11.64
N CYS A 136 12.37 -3.35 10.98
CA CYS A 136 11.59 -4.40 10.35
C CYS A 136 12.37 -5.11 9.23
N VAL A 137 13.08 -4.35 8.39
CA VAL A 137 13.88 -4.89 7.29
C VAL A 137 15.08 -5.72 7.81
N GLU A 138 15.75 -5.28 8.86
CA GLU A 138 16.84 -6.02 9.51
C GLU A 138 16.36 -7.38 10.07
N GLU A 139 15.20 -7.42 10.72
CA GLU A 139 14.63 -8.68 11.22
C GLU A 139 14.19 -9.61 10.08
N LEU A 140 13.72 -9.07 8.95
CA LEU A 140 13.47 -9.88 7.75
C LEU A 140 14.76 -10.49 7.22
N ASN A 141 15.84 -9.72 7.06
CA ASN A 141 17.11 -10.30 6.57
C ASN A 141 17.66 -11.37 7.52
N LYS A 142 17.52 -11.16 8.83
CA LYS A 142 18.03 -12.09 9.83
C LYS A 142 17.23 -13.40 9.95
N ARG A 143 15.90 -13.34 9.84
CA ARG A 143 15.01 -14.46 10.21
C ARG A 143 14.14 -14.99 9.08
N PHE A 144 13.95 -14.22 8.01
CA PHE A 144 13.09 -14.63 6.91
C PHE A 144 13.85 -15.51 5.92
N ILE A 145 13.24 -16.62 5.52
CA ILE A 145 13.91 -17.61 4.66
C ILE A 145 14.08 -17.14 3.21
N LEU A 146 13.28 -16.16 2.76
CA LEU A 146 13.38 -15.62 1.41
C LEU A 146 14.36 -14.45 1.37
N ASN A 147 15.21 -14.44 0.34
CA ASN A 147 16.13 -13.34 0.10
C ASN A 147 15.39 -12.12 -0.48
N LEU A 148 15.35 -11.02 0.28
CA LEU A 148 14.76 -9.74 -0.09
C LEU A 148 15.83 -8.64 -0.02
N PRO A 149 16.60 -8.39 -1.10
CA PRO A 149 17.82 -7.58 -1.03
C PRO A 149 17.56 -6.07 -0.98
N SER A 150 16.41 -5.61 -1.46
CA SER A 150 16.09 -4.17 -1.45
C SER A 150 14.60 -3.89 -1.36
N PHE A 151 14.27 -2.75 -0.77
CA PHE A 151 12.92 -2.26 -0.56
C PHE A 151 12.81 -0.83 -1.10
N SER A 152 11.78 -0.59 -1.92
CA SER A 152 11.44 0.77 -2.37
C SER A 152 10.60 1.45 -1.29
N VAL A 153 10.93 2.69 -0.96
CA VAL A 153 10.30 3.44 0.13
C VAL A 153 9.74 4.74 -0.40
N ARG A 154 8.48 5.03 -0.06
CA ARG A 154 7.80 6.29 -0.40
C ARG A 154 7.12 6.86 0.83
N VAL A 155 7.07 8.19 0.90
CA VAL A 155 6.33 8.94 1.93
C VAL A 155 5.27 9.78 1.23
N ILE A 156 4.08 9.84 1.83
CA ILE A 156 2.99 10.70 1.36
C ILE A 156 2.70 11.75 2.42
N ASP A 157 2.74 13.01 2.05
CA ASP A 157 2.39 14.15 2.90
C ASP A 157 1.48 15.14 2.16
N LYS A 158 1.32 16.35 2.72
CA LYS A 158 0.51 17.43 2.13
C LYS A 158 1.00 17.84 0.75
N GLN A 159 2.29 17.70 0.47
CA GLN A 159 2.95 18.08 -0.78
C GLN A 159 2.89 16.97 -1.83
N GLY A 160 2.50 15.75 -1.45
CA GLY A 160 2.30 14.63 -2.36
C GLY A 160 3.19 13.44 -2.02
N ILE A 161 3.56 12.69 -3.05
CA ILE A 161 4.36 11.47 -2.94
C ILE A 161 5.84 11.80 -3.14
N HIS A 162 6.67 11.41 -2.16
CA HIS A 162 8.13 11.56 -2.19
C HIS A 162 8.81 10.20 -2.23
N ASP A 163 9.66 9.97 -3.23
CA ASP A 163 10.54 8.82 -3.27
C ASP A 163 11.69 9.01 -2.28
N LEU A 164 11.91 8.01 -1.43
CA LEU A 164 13.06 7.94 -0.52
C LEU A 164 14.13 7.00 -1.09
N GLU A 165 15.33 7.09 -0.53
CA GLU A 165 16.39 6.14 -0.83
C GLU A 165 15.94 4.71 -0.53
N LYS A 166 16.31 3.79 -1.44
CA LYS A 166 16.00 2.37 -1.27
C LYS A 166 16.76 1.85 -0.06
N ILE A 167 16.05 1.10 0.79
CA ILE A 167 16.69 0.37 1.88
C ILE A 167 17.20 -0.94 1.29
N SER A 168 18.51 -1.10 1.23
CA SER A 168 19.18 -2.33 0.82
C SER A 168 19.75 -3.03 2.05
N VAL A 169 19.77 -4.36 2.04
CA VAL A 169 20.29 -5.19 3.15
C VAL A 169 21.42 -6.09 2.71
#